data_AF-A0A432TKX5-F1
#
_entry.id   AF-A0A432TKX5-F1
#
_cell.length_a   1.000
_cell.length_b   1.000
_cell.length_c   1.000
_cell.angle_alpha   90.00
_cell.angle_beta   90.00
_cell.angle_gamma   90.00
#
_symmetry.space_group_name_H-M   'P 1'
#
loop_
_entity.id
_entity.type
_entity.pdbx_description
1 polymer ?
#
loop_
_entity_poly.entity_id
_entity_poly.type
_entity_poly.pdbx_seq_one_letter_code
_entity_poly.pdbx_strand_id
1 'polypeptide(L)'
;MSNKDETVLSNEHTPLFANESGPIKEVHAFWLAGMSCDGCSIAAVGAKNPSVEQLIHQQIPGLPKIILHHPVLAVEAGHRFMEPYYKAVRGELGATYVVLYEGSVADEDIAKETGGYFSAMGAQFLTDEDGELLGDGSWRPYPTADMLKELAPGAAAVIAVGTCAAWGGVPAAIGNVTNAMGVMDFLGKDYRSALGLPVVNVPGCSPIGDNITETITAVLMFLAGVGPLPEFDELGRPAWMFNETVHRGCPRAGFYEEGTFADEYGQQECLVELGCWGPVVQCNIARRGSLGHNGGCMNVGGICIGCTMPGFPDAFAPFYKAPPGKFISGTASR
;
A
#
# COMPACT_ATOMS: atom_id res chain seq x y z
N MET A 1 26.89 -59.77 25.59
CA MET A 1 27.66 -58.58 25.17
C MET A 1 26.75 -57.77 24.27
N SER A 2 26.52 -56.52 24.65
CA SER A 2 25.52 -55.59 24.10
C SER A 2 25.84 -55.20 22.66
N ASN A 3 24.98 -55.56 21.70
CA ASN A 3 24.90 -54.82 20.44
C ASN A 3 24.16 -53.52 20.74
N LYS A 4 24.92 -52.41 20.81
CA LYS A 4 24.34 -51.08 20.73
C LYS A 4 24.02 -50.85 19.27
N ASP A 5 22.74 -50.84 18.93
CA ASP A 5 22.27 -50.19 17.71
C ASP A 5 22.52 -48.68 17.89
N GLU A 6 23.70 -48.23 17.48
CA GLU A 6 23.95 -46.80 17.32
C GLU A 6 23.14 -46.33 16.12
N THR A 7 22.04 -45.61 16.38
CA THR A 7 21.36 -44.82 15.35
C THR A 7 22.39 -43.86 14.76
N VAL A 8 22.84 -44.17 13.55
CA VAL A 8 23.68 -43.30 12.75
C VAL A 8 22.83 -42.09 12.40
N LEU A 9 23.20 -40.91 12.93
CA LEU A 9 22.66 -39.64 12.48
C LEU A 9 23.13 -39.42 11.04
N SER A 10 22.38 -39.92 10.05
CA SER A 10 22.59 -39.57 8.65
C SER A 10 21.97 -38.21 8.37
N ASN A 11 22.68 -37.35 7.64
CA ASN A 11 22.15 -36.07 7.12
C ASN A 11 21.09 -36.28 6.02
N GLU A 12 20.44 -37.45 5.94
CA GLU A 12 19.41 -37.74 4.93
C GLU A 12 18.11 -36.97 5.18
N HIS A 13 17.97 -36.36 6.36
CA HIS A 13 16.89 -35.42 6.67
C HIS A 13 17.47 -34.03 6.95
N THR A 14 17.91 -33.33 5.91
CA THR A 14 18.07 -31.88 6.00
C THR A 14 16.66 -31.29 6.13
N PRO A 15 16.29 -30.66 7.26
CA PRO A 15 14.99 -30.02 7.36
C PRO A 15 14.92 -28.93 6.29
N LEU A 16 14.02 -29.11 5.32
CA LEU A 16 13.68 -28.05 4.36
C LEU A 16 12.94 -26.97 5.15
N PHE A 17 13.43 -25.74 5.09
CA PHE A 17 12.68 -24.60 5.61
C PHE A 17 11.48 -24.35 4.69
N ALA A 18 10.39 -23.79 5.22
CA ALA A 18 9.13 -23.64 4.47
C ALA A 18 9.29 -22.86 3.14
N ASN A 19 10.28 -21.98 3.04
CA ASN A 19 10.64 -21.24 1.81
C ASN A 19 11.22 -22.13 0.70
N GLU A 20 11.73 -23.33 1.02
CA GLU A 20 12.28 -24.27 0.05
C GLU A 20 11.20 -25.18 -0.56
N SER A 21 10.05 -25.29 0.11
CA SER A 21 8.90 -26.12 -0.28
C SER A 21 7.76 -25.37 -0.97
N GLY A 22 7.70 -24.04 -0.86
CA GLY A 22 6.63 -23.22 -1.44
C GLY A 22 6.67 -23.16 -2.98
N PRO A 23 5.51 -22.95 -3.65
CA PRO A 23 5.43 -22.88 -5.11
C PRO A 23 6.13 -21.65 -5.70
N ILE A 24 6.30 -20.58 -4.91
CA ILE A 24 6.93 -19.33 -5.32
C ILE A 24 8.19 -19.13 -4.48
N LYS A 25 9.36 -19.17 -5.13
CA LYS A 25 10.68 -18.99 -4.48
C LYS A 25 11.24 -17.59 -4.64
N GLU A 26 10.86 -16.90 -5.70
CA GLU A 26 11.31 -15.55 -6.03
C GLU A 26 10.13 -14.76 -6.58
N VAL A 27 10.05 -13.48 -6.24
CA VAL A 27 9.02 -12.56 -6.70
C VAL A 27 9.63 -11.22 -7.10
N HIS A 28 9.27 -10.74 -8.28
CA HIS A 28 9.56 -9.37 -8.69
C HIS A 28 8.51 -8.44 -8.09
N ALA A 29 8.94 -7.48 -7.26
CA ALA A 29 8.07 -6.47 -6.69
C ALA A 29 8.20 -5.19 -7.50
N PHE A 30 7.27 -4.96 -8.42
CA PHE A 30 7.23 -3.78 -9.29
C PHE A 30 6.54 -2.63 -8.58
N TRP A 31 7.31 -1.64 -8.14
CA TRP A 31 6.79 -0.39 -7.59
C TRP A 31 6.53 0.60 -8.73
N LEU A 32 5.28 1.04 -8.88
CA LEU A 32 4.84 2.04 -9.84
C LEU A 32 4.47 3.32 -9.10
N ALA A 33 5.04 4.45 -9.52
CA ALA A 33 4.69 5.77 -9.01
C ALA A 33 3.73 6.47 -9.99
N GLY A 34 2.46 6.56 -9.63
CA GLY A 34 1.42 7.30 -10.35
C GLY A 34 1.47 8.79 -10.03
N MET A 35 0.33 9.38 -9.68
CA MET A 35 0.29 10.76 -9.16
C MET A 35 0.70 10.77 -7.68
N SER A 36 2.00 10.55 -7.46
CA SER A 36 2.65 10.27 -6.18
C SER A 36 3.38 11.50 -5.61
N CYS A 37 3.56 11.53 -4.29
CA CYS A 37 4.51 12.40 -3.60
C CYS A 37 5.72 11.65 -3.02
N ASP A 38 5.79 10.34 -3.28
CA ASP A 38 6.77 9.35 -2.78
C ASP A 38 6.80 9.20 -1.26
N GLY A 39 5.83 9.78 -0.55
CA GLY A 39 5.72 9.69 0.90
C GLY A 39 5.41 8.28 1.41
N CYS A 40 4.80 7.41 0.60
CA CYS A 40 4.58 6.01 0.98
C CYS A 40 5.85 5.20 0.83
N SER A 41 6.67 5.49 -0.20
CA SER A 41 8.03 4.96 -0.33
C SER A 41 8.87 5.29 0.93
N ILE A 42 8.89 6.57 1.34
CA ILE A 42 9.63 7.01 2.54
C ILE A 42 9.09 6.36 3.81
N ALA A 43 7.76 6.23 3.94
CA ALA A 43 7.16 5.55 5.08
C ALA A 43 7.55 4.07 5.13
N ALA A 44 7.56 3.36 4.00
CA ALA A 44 7.95 1.96 3.92
C ALA A 44 9.39 1.75 4.40
N VAL A 45 10.34 2.59 3.97
CA VAL A 45 11.74 2.54 4.45
C VAL A 45 11.84 2.82 5.96
N GLY A 46 10.91 3.58 6.53
CA GLY A 46 10.81 3.82 7.98
C GLY A 46 10.34 2.61 8.80
N ALA A 47 9.82 1.56 8.16
CA ALA A 47 9.30 0.37 8.83
C ALA A 47 10.34 -0.33 9.71
N LYS A 48 9.86 -0.93 10.80
CA LYS A 48 10.66 -1.67 11.77
C LYS A 48 10.19 -3.10 11.98
N ASN A 49 8.94 -3.43 11.64
CA ASN A 49 8.35 -4.73 11.97
C ASN A 49 7.46 -5.29 10.84
N PRO A 50 8.03 -5.95 9.83
CA PRO A 50 9.47 -6.04 9.53
C PRO A 50 9.99 -4.81 8.79
N SER A 51 11.30 -4.58 8.83
CA SER A 51 11.91 -3.54 8.01
C SER A 51 12.06 -3.97 6.55
N VAL A 52 12.25 -3.01 5.64
CA VAL A 52 12.50 -3.30 4.22
C VAL A 52 13.76 -4.16 4.04
N GLU A 53 14.81 -3.91 4.82
CA GLU A 53 16.06 -4.68 4.80
C GLU A 53 15.81 -6.14 5.20
N GLN A 54 14.97 -6.39 6.20
CA GLN A 54 14.62 -7.76 6.61
C GLN A 54 13.88 -8.50 5.49
N LEU A 55 13.02 -7.80 4.74
CA LEU A 55 12.29 -8.36 3.61
C LEU A 55 13.23 -8.69 2.43
N ILE A 56 14.06 -7.74 1.99
CA ILE A 56 14.94 -7.93 0.83
C ILE A 56 16.06 -8.93 1.10
N HIS A 57 16.54 -9.03 2.34
CA HIS A 57 17.56 -10.00 2.74
C HIS A 57 16.97 -11.36 3.14
N GLN A 58 15.66 -11.57 2.94
CA GLN A 58 14.97 -12.83 3.27
C GLN A 58 15.22 -13.28 4.71
N GLN A 59 15.25 -12.35 5.66
CA GLN A 59 15.50 -12.65 7.07
C GLN A 59 14.29 -13.30 7.76
N ILE A 60 13.12 -13.25 7.13
CA ILE A 60 11.89 -13.90 7.59
C ILE A 60 11.77 -15.24 6.86
N PRO A 61 11.92 -16.39 7.56
CA PRO A 61 11.76 -17.70 6.94
C PRO A 61 10.38 -17.88 6.33
N GLY A 62 10.30 -18.58 5.21
CA GLY A 62 9.05 -18.83 4.49
C GLY A 62 8.69 -17.79 3.43
N LEU A 63 9.32 -16.61 3.44
CA LEU A 63 9.12 -15.63 2.36
C LEU A 63 9.87 -16.00 1.08
N PRO A 64 9.30 -15.70 -0.11
CA PRO A 64 10.04 -15.76 -1.35
C PRO A 64 11.13 -14.67 -1.35
N LYS A 65 12.20 -14.89 -2.10
CA LYS A 65 13.19 -13.85 -2.36
C LYS A 65 12.54 -12.70 -3.12
N ILE A 66 12.69 -11.48 -2.61
CA ILE A 66 12.09 -10.29 -3.23
C ILE A 66 13.14 -9.61 -4.12
N ILE A 67 12.84 -9.50 -5.41
CA ILE A 67 13.56 -8.63 -6.33
C ILE A 67 12.80 -7.30 -6.39
N LEU A 68 13.24 -6.33 -5.60
CA LEU A 68 12.58 -5.03 -5.49
C LEU A 68 12.97 -4.12 -6.65
N HIS A 69 11.98 -3.72 -7.45
CA HIS A 69 12.11 -2.69 -8.48
C HIS A 69 11.43 -1.43 -7.95
N HIS A 70 12.23 -0.50 -7.45
CA HIS A 70 11.72 0.70 -6.80
C HIS A 70 12.47 1.94 -7.28
N PRO A 71 11.80 2.96 -7.85
CA PRO A 71 12.46 4.07 -8.54
C PRO A 71 13.38 4.90 -7.63
N VAL A 72 13.07 4.99 -6.33
CA VAL A 72 13.89 5.71 -5.34
C VAL A 72 15.09 4.90 -4.83
N LEU A 73 15.01 3.56 -4.81
CA LEU A 73 15.99 2.70 -4.12
C LEU A 73 16.87 1.87 -5.07
N ALA A 74 16.47 1.74 -6.33
CA ALA A 74 17.21 0.96 -7.31
C ALA A 74 18.59 1.57 -7.60
N VAL A 75 19.57 0.69 -7.83
CA VAL A 75 20.91 1.11 -8.29
C VAL A 75 20.88 1.36 -9.80
N GLU A 76 20.11 0.56 -10.53
CA GLU A 76 19.85 0.74 -11.95
C GLU A 76 18.96 1.95 -12.21
N ALA A 77 19.15 2.59 -13.36
CA ALA A 77 18.34 3.72 -13.82
C ALA A 77 18.03 3.62 -15.33
N GLY A 78 17.05 4.39 -15.77
CA GLY A 78 16.65 4.48 -17.18
C GLY A 78 16.22 3.13 -17.76
N HIS A 79 16.65 2.82 -18.98
CA HIS A 79 16.25 1.60 -19.69
C HIS A 79 16.55 0.32 -18.90
N ARG A 80 17.70 0.25 -18.21
CA ARG A 80 18.08 -0.95 -17.45
C ARG A 80 17.15 -1.23 -16.27
N PHE A 81 16.68 -0.16 -15.60
CA PHE A 81 15.69 -0.25 -14.54
C PHE A 81 14.31 -0.65 -15.09
N MET A 82 13.95 -0.14 -16.26
CA MET A 82 12.63 -0.39 -16.86
C MET A 82 12.50 -1.74 -17.57
N GLU A 83 13.60 -2.34 -18.02
CA GLU A 83 13.59 -3.59 -18.79
C GLU A 83 12.77 -4.74 -18.14
N PRO A 84 12.86 -5.00 -16.82
CA PRO A 84 12.03 -6.00 -16.18
C PRO A 84 10.53 -5.71 -16.25
N TYR A 85 10.12 -4.44 -16.14
CA TYR A 85 8.72 -4.03 -16.29
C TYR A 85 8.23 -4.33 -17.71
N TYR A 86 9.03 -4.00 -18.72
CA TYR A 86 8.67 -4.24 -20.13
C TYR A 86 8.58 -5.73 -20.44
N LYS A 87 9.50 -6.55 -19.92
CA LYS A 87 9.41 -8.01 -20.03
C LYS A 87 8.15 -8.56 -19.38
N ALA A 88 7.74 -8.01 -18.23
CA ALA A 88 6.52 -8.43 -17.54
C ALA A 88 5.26 -8.11 -18.35
N VAL A 89 5.19 -6.90 -18.92
CA VAL A 89 4.12 -6.47 -19.84
C VAL A 89 4.02 -7.40 -21.05
N ARG A 90 5.16 -7.77 -21.66
CA ARG A 90 5.20 -8.70 -22.81
C ARG A 90 4.99 -10.18 -22.45
N GLY A 91 4.86 -10.52 -21.16
CA GLY A 91 4.79 -11.92 -20.72
C GLY A 91 6.10 -12.69 -20.82
N GLU A 92 7.23 -12.01 -21.02
CA GLU A 92 8.57 -12.55 -21.21
C GLU A 92 9.41 -12.59 -19.93
N LEU A 93 8.88 -12.09 -18.80
CA LEU A 93 9.64 -12.04 -17.54
C LEU A 93 10.06 -13.43 -17.07
N GLY A 94 9.23 -14.46 -17.30
CA GLY A 94 9.50 -15.84 -16.88
C GLY A 94 9.52 -16.04 -15.36
N ALA A 95 9.04 -15.07 -14.59
CA ALA A 95 9.01 -15.09 -13.12
C ALA A 95 7.69 -14.52 -12.58
N THR A 96 7.35 -14.90 -11.36
CA THR A 96 6.21 -14.34 -10.64
C THR A 96 6.50 -12.89 -10.26
N TYR A 97 5.50 -12.02 -10.38
CA TYR A 97 5.61 -10.63 -9.95
C TYR A 97 4.36 -10.15 -9.22
N VAL A 98 4.55 -9.14 -8.39
CA VAL A 98 3.48 -8.36 -7.75
C VAL A 98 3.65 -6.90 -8.15
N VAL A 99 2.54 -6.18 -8.22
CA VAL A 99 2.53 -4.74 -8.51
C VAL A 99 2.20 -3.99 -7.22
N LEU A 100 3.07 -3.08 -6.82
CA LEU A 100 2.81 -2.10 -5.78
C LEU A 100 2.59 -0.76 -6.47
N TYR A 101 1.40 -0.18 -6.35
CA TYR A 101 1.07 1.09 -6.98
C TYR A 101 1.00 2.18 -5.90
N GLU A 102 1.83 3.22 -6.03
CA GLU A 102 1.85 4.40 -5.17
C GLU A 102 1.36 5.63 -5.93
N GLY A 103 0.50 6.42 -5.31
CA GLY A 103 -0.12 7.58 -5.95
C GLY A 103 -1.42 7.24 -6.67
N SER A 104 -2.17 8.26 -7.07
CA SER A 104 -3.47 8.08 -7.73
C SER A 104 -3.27 7.66 -9.18
N VAL A 105 -4.24 6.92 -9.72
CA VAL A 105 -4.29 6.61 -11.16
C VAL A 105 -4.95 7.78 -11.87
N ALA A 106 -4.28 8.36 -12.87
CA ALA A 106 -4.86 9.40 -13.73
C ALA A 106 -5.77 8.78 -14.80
N ASP A 107 -6.79 9.53 -15.21
CA ASP A 107 -7.55 9.24 -16.41
C ASP A 107 -6.77 9.73 -17.64
N GLU A 108 -5.94 8.86 -18.19
CA GLU A 108 -5.09 9.19 -19.33
C GLU A 108 -5.87 9.35 -20.64
N ASP A 109 -7.16 8.97 -20.69
CA ASP A 109 -7.97 9.19 -21.89
C ASP A 109 -8.23 10.69 -22.12
N ILE A 110 -8.32 11.49 -21.05
CA ILE A 110 -8.36 12.95 -21.13
C ILE A 110 -7.06 13.52 -21.72
N ALA A 111 -5.90 13.02 -21.25
CA ALA A 111 -4.61 13.53 -21.69
C ALA A 111 -4.30 13.17 -23.15
N LYS A 112 -4.72 11.97 -23.58
CA LYS A 112 -4.57 11.44 -24.95
C LYS A 112 -5.23 12.34 -26.00
N GLU A 113 -6.32 13.04 -25.68
CA GLU A 113 -6.98 13.99 -26.61
C GLU A 113 -6.04 15.11 -27.09
N THR A 114 -5.05 15.46 -26.27
CA THR A 114 -4.05 16.50 -26.58
C THR A 114 -2.68 15.93 -26.95
N GLY A 115 -2.55 14.61 -27.03
CA GLY A 115 -1.27 13.91 -27.20
C GLY A 115 -0.36 13.97 -25.96
N GLY A 116 -0.92 14.33 -24.80
CA GLY A 116 -0.21 14.44 -23.53
C GLY A 116 -0.35 13.21 -22.64
N TYR A 117 0.07 13.36 -21.39
CA TYR A 117 -0.06 12.39 -20.30
C TYR A 117 -0.02 13.12 -18.95
N PHE A 118 -0.56 12.54 -17.89
CA PHE A 118 -0.51 13.13 -16.54
C PHE A 118 0.62 12.54 -15.68
N SER A 119 0.80 11.22 -15.69
CA SER A 119 1.89 10.56 -14.96
C SER A 119 2.47 9.37 -15.72
N ALA A 120 3.78 9.37 -15.95
CA ALA A 120 4.47 8.36 -16.73
C ALA A 120 5.76 7.89 -16.06
N MET A 121 6.09 6.62 -16.28
CA MET A 121 7.35 6.01 -15.86
C MET A 121 7.95 5.23 -17.03
N GLY A 122 9.18 5.57 -17.39
CA GLY A 122 9.84 4.98 -18.55
C GLY A 122 9.27 5.47 -19.88
N ALA A 123 9.54 4.68 -20.93
CA ALA A 123 9.23 5.02 -22.30
C ALA A 123 8.60 3.80 -23.00
N GLN A 124 7.42 4.00 -23.57
CA GLN A 124 6.76 3.02 -24.40
C GLN A 124 7.30 3.18 -25.81
N PHE A 125 7.97 2.15 -26.31
CA PHE A 125 8.37 2.10 -27.72
C PHE A 125 7.13 1.73 -28.54
N LEU A 126 6.88 2.53 -29.59
CA LEU A 126 5.69 2.36 -30.41
C LEU A 126 5.88 1.20 -31.39
N THR A 127 4.82 0.43 -31.60
CA THR A 127 4.77 -0.65 -32.59
C THR A 127 3.72 -0.35 -33.66
N ASP A 128 3.89 -0.91 -34.86
CA ASP A 128 2.85 -0.94 -35.88
C ASP A 128 1.76 -2.00 -35.56
N GLU A 129 0.79 -2.17 -36.47
CA GLU A 129 -0.32 -3.11 -36.32
C GLU A 129 0.11 -4.58 -36.24
N ASP A 130 1.31 -4.90 -36.75
CA ASP A 130 1.89 -6.23 -36.73
C ASP A 130 2.78 -6.47 -35.50
N GLY A 131 2.92 -5.45 -34.63
CA GLY A 131 3.72 -5.50 -33.41
C GLY A 131 5.21 -5.21 -33.62
N GLU A 132 5.61 -4.79 -34.82
CA GLU A 132 7.00 -4.40 -35.11
C GLU A 132 7.26 -2.98 -34.61
N LEU A 133 8.43 -2.75 -34.01
CA LEU A 133 8.83 -1.42 -33.56
C LEU A 133 8.80 -0.45 -34.73
N LEU A 134 8.17 0.72 -34.54
CA LEU A 134 8.25 1.80 -35.51
C LEU A 134 9.73 2.14 -35.71
N GLY A 135 10.23 1.87 -36.92
CA GLY A 135 11.66 1.88 -37.26
C GLY A 135 12.35 3.26 -37.19
N ASP A 136 11.63 4.30 -36.76
CA ASP A 136 12.14 5.63 -36.49
C ASP A 136 12.65 5.80 -35.04
N GLY A 137 12.48 4.79 -34.19
CA GLY A 137 12.84 4.86 -32.77
C GLY A 137 11.89 5.76 -31.97
N SER A 138 10.68 5.97 -32.46
CA SER A 138 9.65 6.73 -31.75
C SER A 138 9.31 6.06 -30.42
N TRP A 139 9.47 6.85 -29.36
CA TRP A 139 9.07 6.50 -28.02
C TRP A 139 8.11 7.58 -27.53
N ARG A 140 7.20 7.19 -26.64
CA ARG A 140 6.41 8.13 -25.85
C ARG A 140 6.57 7.82 -24.37
N PRO A 141 6.43 8.81 -23.47
CA PRO A 141 6.30 8.54 -22.04
C PRO A 141 5.24 7.47 -21.83
N TYR A 142 5.54 6.45 -21.01
CA TYR A 142 4.61 5.35 -20.76
C TYR A 142 3.76 5.67 -19.54
N PRO A 143 2.46 6.01 -19.70
CA PRO A 143 1.64 6.36 -18.57
C PRO A 143 1.55 5.21 -17.59
N THR A 144 1.69 5.50 -16.30
CA THR A 144 1.69 4.43 -15.27
C THR A 144 0.33 3.77 -15.14
N ALA A 145 -0.76 4.47 -15.50
CA ALA A 145 -2.10 3.91 -15.63
C ALA A 145 -2.15 2.81 -16.72
N ASP A 146 -1.58 3.06 -17.90
CA ASP A 146 -1.50 2.08 -18.99
C ASP A 146 -0.62 0.88 -18.57
N MET A 147 0.53 1.14 -17.93
CA MET A 147 1.39 0.07 -17.43
C MET A 147 0.72 -0.78 -16.34
N LEU A 148 -0.02 -0.15 -15.41
CA LEU A 148 -0.83 -0.87 -14.43
C LEU A 148 -1.88 -1.75 -15.10
N LYS A 149 -2.59 -1.23 -16.10
CA LYS A 149 -3.60 -1.97 -16.87
C LYS A 149 -3.02 -3.19 -17.57
N GLU A 150 -1.81 -3.08 -18.09
CA GLU A 150 -1.13 -4.17 -18.82
C GLU A 150 -0.48 -5.20 -17.87
N LEU A 151 0.02 -4.78 -16.70
CA LEU A 151 0.61 -5.67 -15.70
C LEU A 151 -0.42 -6.37 -14.80
N ALA A 152 -1.53 -5.71 -14.46
CA ALA A 152 -2.48 -6.21 -13.47
C ALA A 152 -3.04 -7.61 -13.79
N PRO A 153 -3.36 -7.99 -15.04
CA PRO A 153 -3.86 -9.33 -15.34
C PRO A 153 -2.85 -10.46 -15.07
N GLY A 154 -1.55 -10.20 -15.22
CA GLY A 154 -0.49 -11.19 -15.01
C GLY A 154 0.14 -11.17 -13.61
N ALA A 155 -0.13 -10.13 -12.83
CA ALA A 155 0.39 -9.99 -11.47
C ALA A 155 -0.19 -11.05 -10.53
N ALA A 156 0.65 -11.61 -9.65
CA ALA A 156 0.22 -12.48 -8.56
C ALA A 156 -0.63 -11.72 -7.53
N ALA A 157 -0.34 -10.43 -7.32
CA ALA A 157 -1.12 -9.52 -6.49
C ALA A 157 -0.91 -8.07 -6.96
N VAL A 158 -1.93 -7.24 -6.77
CA VAL A 158 -1.84 -5.78 -6.93
C VAL A 158 -2.12 -5.15 -5.56
N ILE A 159 -1.16 -4.36 -5.07
CA ILE A 159 -1.21 -3.70 -3.77
C ILE A 159 -1.25 -2.19 -4.00
N ALA A 160 -2.34 -1.54 -3.61
CA ALA A 160 -2.47 -0.09 -3.65
C ALA A 160 -1.92 0.50 -2.36
N VAL A 161 -0.79 1.19 -2.45
CA VAL A 161 -0.04 1.70 -1.30
C VAL A 161 -0.32 3.19 -1.14
N GLY A 162 -0.98 3.56 -0.04
CA GLY A 162 -1.37 4.93 0.24
C GLY A 162 -2.79 5.26 -0.19
N THR A 163 -3.35 6.30 0.44
CA THR A 163 -4.73 6.76 0.16
C THR A 163 -4.90 7.27 -1.27
N CYS A 164 -3.86 7.82 -1.87
CA CYS A 164 -3.89 8.20 -3.28
C CYS A 164 -4.13 6.97 -4.18
N ALA A 165 -3.39 5.89 -3.96
CA ALA A 165 -3.57 4.66 -4.73
C ALA A 165 -4.85 3.91 -4.37
N ALA A 166 -5.26 3.92 -3.11
CA ALA A 166 -6.45 3.20 -2.67
C ALA A 166 -7.74 3.89 -3.14
N TRP A 167 -7.87 5.20 -2.93
CA TRP A 167 -9.13 5.96 -3.06
C TRP A 167 -9.03 7.20 -3.96
N GLY A 168 -7.91 7.42 -4.65
CA GLY A 168 -7.64 8.66 -5.36
C GLY A 168 -7.03 9.76 -4.48
N GLY A 169 -7.47 9.92 -3.23
CA GLY A 169 -6.83 10.81 -2.24
C GLY A 169 -6.74 12.29 -2.64
N VAL A 170 -5.69 12.99 -2.19
CA VAL A 170 -5.52 14.44 -2.46
C VAL A 170 -5.56 14.77 -3.95
N PRO A 171 -4.90 14.00 -4.84
CA PRO A 171 -4.97 14.32 -6.27
C PRO A 171 -6.36 14.11 -6.91
N ALA A 172 -7.23 13.32 -6.28
CA ALA A 172 -8.63 13.14 -6.70
C ALA A 172 -9.61 14.12 -6.02
N ALA A 173 -9.11 15.05 -5.20
CA ALA A 173 -9.93 16.00 -4.49
C ALA A 173 -10.72 16.92 -5.43
N ILE A 174 -11.77 17.56 -4.90
CA ILE A 174 -12.62 18.50 -5.64
C ILE A 174 -11.77 19.57 -6.34
N GLY A 175 -12.00 19.75 -7.64
CA GLY A 175 -11.30 20.71 -8.48
C GLY A 175 -10.12 20.14 -9.27
N ASN A 176 -9.81 18.85 -9.12
CA ASN A 176 -8.84 18.18 -9.98
C ASN A 176 -9.29 18.16 -11.45
N VAL A 177 -8.32 18.16 -12.37
CA VAL A 177 -8.53 18.16 -13.83
C VAL A 177 -8.01 16.88 -14.50
N THR A 178 -7.63 15.89 -13.69
CA THR A 178 -7.00 14.63 -14.15
C THR A 178 -7.94 13.44 -13.98
N ASN A 179 -9.14 13.66 -13.43
CA ASN A 179 -10.11 12.64 -13.04
C ASN A 179 -9.45 11.47 -12.30
N ALA A 180 -8.56 11.81 -11.35
CA ALA A 180 -7.77 10.82 -10.66
C ALA A 180 -8.63 9.90 -9.79
N MET A 181 -8.23 8.64 -9.68
CA MET A 181 -9.00 7.60 -8.98
C MET A 181 -8.09 6.58 -8.28
N GLY A 182 -8.70 5.71 -7.48
CA GLY A 182 -8.01 4.59 -6.86
C GLY A 182 -7.77 3.44 -7.86
N VAL A 183 -6.83 2.56 -7.54
CA VAL A 183 -6.51 1.35 -8.31
C VAL A 183 -7.73 0.42 -8.40
N MET A 184 -8.52 0.31 -7.32
CA MET A 184 -9.74 -0.49 -7.32
C MET A 184 -10.82 0.08 -8.26
N ASP A 185 -10.93 1.40 -8.35
CA ASP A 185 -11.85 2.05 -9.29
C ASP A 185 -11.37 1.87 -10.74
N PHE A 186 -10.06 2.02 -10.97
CA PHE A 186 -9.44 1.88 -12.28
C PHE A 186 -9.51 0.46 -12.84
N LEU A 187 -9.18 -0.55 -12.05
CA LEU A 187 -9.23 -1.96 -12.47
C LEU A 187 -10.65 -2.55 -12.39
N GLY A 188 -11.54 -1.90 -11.63
CA GLY A 188 -12.89 -2.35 -11.34
C GLY A 188 -12.98 -3.32 -10.16
N LYS A 189 -14.10 -3.25 -9.43
CA LYS A 189 -14.37 -4.08 -8.23
C LYS A 189 -14.30 -5.60 -8.44
N ASP A 190 -14.53 -6.05 -9.68
CA ASP A 190 -14.55 -7.46 -10.05
C ASP A 190 -13.15 -7.97 -10.46
N TYR A 191 -12.15 -7.08 -10.53
CA TYR A 191 -10.76 -7.45 -10.80
C TYR A 191 -10.27 -8.50 -9.82
N ARG A 192 -9.57 -9.51 -10.35
CA ARG A 192 -8.78 -10.46 -9.58
C ARG A 192 -7.42 -10.62 -10.24
N SER A 193 -6.39 -10.72 -9.41
CA SER A 193 -5.02 -11.03 -9.84
C SER A 193 -4.94 -12.43 -10.47
N ALA A 194 -3.80 -12.76 -11.07
CA ALA A 194 -3.55 -14.09 -11.64
C ALA A 194 -3.73 -15.24 -10.63
N LEU A 195 -3.67 -14.94 -9.33
CA LEU A 195 -3.85 -15.89 -8.23
C LEU A 195 -5.12 -15.63 -7.41
N GLY A 196 -6.07 -14.85 -7.96
CA GLY A 196 -7.41 -14.68 -7.40
C GLY A 196 -7.54 -13.66 -6.28
N LEU A 197 -6.51 -12.84 -6.01
CA LEU A 197 -6.57 -11.78 -5.00
C LEU A 197 -7.31 -10.55 -5.55
N PRO A 198 -8.14 -9.86 -4.76
CA PRO A 198 -8.62 -8.53 -5.12
C PRO A 198 -7.46 -7.52 -5.07
N VAL A 199 -7.72 -6.26 -5.42
CA VAL A 199 -6.80 -5.17 -5.08
C VAL A 199 -6.65 -5.11 -3.56
N VAL A 200 -5.41 -5.20 -3.08
CA VAL A 200 -5.09 -5.09 -1.65
C VAL A 200 -4.80 -3.64 -1.32
N ASN A 201 -5.70 -3.00 -0.56
CA ASN A 201 -5.61 -1.58 -0.24
C ASN A 201 -4.91 -1.36 1.10
N VAL A 202 -3.81 -0.60 1.09
CA VAL A 202 -3.08 -0.19 2.31
C VAL A 202 -3.11 1.34 2.42
N PRO A 203 -4.23 1.92 2.89
CA PRO A 203 -4.41 3.37 2.88
C PRO A 203 -3.66 4.08 4.03
N GLY A 204 -3.61 5.41 3.91
CA GLY A 204 -2.90 6.36 4.76
C GLY A 204 -2.17 7.39 3.90
N CYS A 205 -1.96 8.60 4.41
CA CYS A 205 -1.32 9.69 3.66
C CYS A 205 -0.12 10.28 4.44
N SER A 206 0.99 9.54 4.56
CA SER A 206 1.24 8.17 4.07
C SER A 206 0.75 7.09 5.05
N PRO A 207 0.66 5.81 4.63
CA PRO A 207 0.42 4.71 5.56
C PRO A 207 1.57 4.59 6.56
N ILE A 208 1.29 3.98 7.72
CA ILE A 208 2.35 3.59 8.66
C ILE A 208 3.26 2.58 7.94
N GLY A 209 4.58 2.77 8.01
CA GLY A 209 5.54 1.88 7.33
C GLY A 209 5.39 0.41 7.71
N ASP A 210 5.16 0.14 8.99
CA ASP A 210 4.86 -1.20 9.49
C ASP A 210 3.58 -1.78 8.83
N ASN A 211 2.52 -0.98 8.63
CA ASN A 211 1.32 -1.47 7.94
C ASN A 211 1.61 -1.89 6.48
N ILE A 212 2.51 -1.18 5.79
CA ILE A 212 2.93 -1.53 4.42
C ILE A 212 3.66 -2.87 4.41
N THR A 213 4.72 -2.98 5.21
CA THR A 213 5.59 -4.16 5.25
C THR A 213 4.92 -5.39 5.83
N GLU A 214 4.08 -5.25 6.85
CA GLU A 214 3.25 -6.33 7.40
C GLU A 214 2.27 -6.87 6.34
N THR A 215 1.62 -5.98 5.57
CA THR A 215 0.71 -6.40 4.51
C THR A 215 1.44 -7.14 3.39
N ILE A 216 2.57 -6.61 2.93
CA ILE A 216 3.43 -7.27 1.93
C ILE A 216 3.84 -8.65 2.45
N THR A 217 4.28 -8.75 3.70
CA THR A 217 4.67 -10.01 4.33
C THR A 217 3.53 -11.02 4.33
N ALA A 218 2.33 -10.61 4.76
CA ALA A 218 1.17 -11.49 4.82
C ALA A 218 0.76 -12.00 3.42
N VAL A 219 0.73 -11.11 2.42
CA VAL A 219 0.43 -11.47 1.03
C VAL A 219 1.51 -12.43 0.49
N LEU A 220 2.79 -12.13 0.68
CA LEU A 220 3.87 -12.98 0.19
C LEU A 220 3.92 -14.36 0.88
N MET A 221 3.60 -14.45 2.17
CA MET A 221 3.46 -15.73 2.87
C MET A 221 2.31 -16.56 2.31
N PHE A 222 1.18 -15.94 1.99
CA PHE A 222 0.07 -16.61 1.32
C PHE A 222 0.48 -17.12 -0.06
N LEU A 223 1.12 -16.27 -0.87
CA LEU A 223 1.61 -16.64 -2.20
C LEU A 223 2.63 -17.78 -2.15
N ALA A 224 3.50 -17.80 -1.14
CA ALA A 224 4.45 -18.88 -0.92
C ALA A 224 3.82 -20.15 -0.32
N GLY A 225 2.51 -20.17 -0.06
CA GLY A 225 1.78 -21.32 0.46
C GLY A 225 2.10 -21.65 1.93
N VAL A 226 2.70 -20.72 2.67
CA VAL A 226 3.09 -20.89 4.08
C VAL A 226 2.16 -20.16 5.05
N GLY A 227 1.36 -19.22 4.54
CA GLY A 227 0.36 -18.47 5.31
C GLY A 227 -1.05 -18.62 4.75
N PRO A 228 -2.09 -18.33 5.55
CA PRO A 228 -3.46 -18.28 5.08
C PRO A 228 -3.67 -17.06 4.16
N LEU A 229 -4.74 -17.08 3.36
CA LEU A 229 -5.24 -15.88 2.67
C LEU A 229 -5.53 -14.81 3.73
N PRO A 230 -4.94 -13.60 3.64
CA PRO A 230 -5.23 -12.54 4.58
C PRO A 230 -6.71 -12.15 4.55
N GLU A 231 -7.28 -11.88 5.72
CA GLU A 231 -8.65 -11.34 5.80
C GLU A 231 -8.64 -9.87 5.39
N PHE A 232 -9.54 -9.53 4.46
CA PHE A 232 -9.77 -8.17 4.02
C PHE A 232 -11.17 -7.70 4.43
N ASP A 233 -11.32 -6.42 4.73
CA ASP A 233 -12.63 -5.80 4.90
C ASP A 233 -13.31 -5.52 3.54
N GLU A 234 -14.51 -4.94 3.59
CA GLU A 234 -15.31 -4.63 2.40
C GLU A 234 -14.63 -3.62 1.45
N LEU A 235 -13.61 -2.90 1.91
CA LEU A 235 -12.82 -1.96 1.12
C LEU A 235 -11.51 -2.59 0.62
N GLY A 236 -11.31 -3.90 0.80
CA GLY A 236 -10.09 -4.59 0.39
C GLY A 236 -8.88 -4.25 1.27
N ARG A 237 -9.09 -3.75 2.48
CA ARG A 237 -8.00 -3.43 3.42
C ARG A 237 -7.73 -4.58 4.37
N PRO A 238 -6.47 -4.80 4.82
CA PRO A 238 -6.13 -5.73 5.89
C PRO A 238 -7.03 -5.59 7.13
N ALA A 239 -7.92 -6.54 7.37
CA ALA A 239 -8.98 -6.39 8.37
C ALA A 239 -8.42 -6.14 9.78
N TRP A 240 -7.30 -6.79 10.13
CA TRP A 240 -6.65 -6.63 11.44
C TRP A 240 -6.06 -5.23 11.70
N MET A 241 -5.85 -4.42 10.65
CA MET A 241 -5.32 -3.06 10.77
C MET A 241 -6.40 -1.99 10.78
N PHE A 242 -7.55 -2.26 10.14
CA PHE A 242 -8.58 -1.26 9.85
C PHE A 242 -9.97 -1.61 10.41
N ASN A 243 -10.13 -2.67 11.21
CA ASN A 243 -11.42 -3.03 11.82
C ASN A 243 -11.90 -2.04 12.89
N GLU A 244 -10.99 -1.31 13.54
CA GLU A 244 -11.31 -0.41 14.64
C GLU A 244 -11.05 1.05 14.31
N THR A 245 -11.82 1.92 14.94
CA THR A 245 -11.61 3.36 14.81
C THR A 245 -10.41 3.82 15.64
N VAL A 246 -9.79 4.91 15.21
CA VAL A 246 -8.71 5.59 15.94
C VAL A 246 -9.11 5.84 17.40
N HIS A 247 -10.38 6.22 17.63
CA HIS A 247 -10.88 6.55 18.96
C HIS A 247 -10.85 5.37 19.94
N ARG A 248 -11.07 4.13 19.47
CA ARG A 248 -10.98 2.92 20.31
C ARG A 248 -9.58 2.66 20.87
N GLY A 249 -8.55 3.27 20.30
CA GLY A 249 -7.18 3.19 20.77
C GLY A 249 -6.61 4.50 21.28
N CYS A 250 -7.42 5.56 21.36
CA CYS A 250 -6.93 6.90 21.64
C CYS A 250 -6.62 7.05 23.13
N PRO A 251 -5.42 7.51 23.52
CA PRO A 251 -5.10 7.75 24.93
C PRO A 251 -5.88 8.91 25.55
N ARG A 252 -6.52 9.75 24.72
CA ARG A 252 -7.41 10.84 25.15
C ARG A 252 -8.87 10.42 25.28
N ALA A 253 -9.19 9.12 25.19
CA ALA A 253 -10.56 8.63 25.23
C ALA A 253 -11.26 8.86 26.57
N GLY A 254 -10.54 8.81 27.71
CA GLY A 254 -11.12 9.11 29.02
C GLY A 254 -11.69 10.52 29.11
N PHE A 255 -10.93 11.53 28.63
CA PHE A 255 -11.43 12.91 28.53
C PHE A 255 -12.69 13.02 27.66
N TYR A 256 -12.79 12.23 26.58
CA TYR A 256 -13.98 12.22 25.75
C TYR A 256 -15.19 11.63 26.48
N GLU A 257 -15.01 10.54 27.23
CA GLU A 257 -16.05 9.91 28.05
C GLU A 257 -16.56 10.86 29.14
N GLU A 258 -15.66 11.63 29.75
CA GLU A 258 -15.94 12.63 30.78
C GLU A 258 -16.51 13.96 30.23
N GLY A 259 -16.69 14.09 28.92
CA GLY A 259 -17.15 15.34 28.31
C GLY A 259 -16.16 16.50 28.43
N THR A 260 -14.89 16.20 28.70
CA THR A 260 -13.81 17.18 28.89
C THR A 260 -13.01 17.34 27.60
N PHE A 261 -13.13 18.52 26.97
CA PHE A 261 -12.59 18.78 25.66
C PHE A 261 -11.57 19.92 25.67
N ALA A 262 -10.61 19.85 24.76
CA ALA A 262 -9.64 20.92 24.56
C ALA A 262 -10.28 22.10 23.82
N ASP A 263 -10.03 23.31 24.31
CA ASP A 263 -10.42 24.59 23.69
C ASP A 263 -9.33 25.12 22.75
N GLU A 264 -8.08 24.71 22.95
CA GLU A 264 -6.93 25.12 22.14
C GLU A 264 -5.89 24.00 21.97
N TYR A 265 -5.05 24.12 20.94
CA TYR A 265 -3.94 23.19 20.73
C TYR A 265 -2.89 23.31 21.84
N GLY A 266 -2.31 22.17 22.24
CA GLY A 266 -1.33 22.07 23.33
C GLY A 266 -1.92 21.53 24.64
N GLN A 267 -3.24 21.56 24.76
CA GLN A 267 -3.98 20.94 25.86
C GLN A 267 -3.97 19.39 25.76
N GLN A 268 -4.10 18.72 26.91
CA GLN A 268 -4.02 17.25 27.02
C GLN A 268 -5.36 16.56 26.75
N GLU A 269 -6.45 17.32 26.86
CA GLU A 269 -7.85 16.92 26.76
C GLU A 269 -8.24 16.49 25.34
N CYS A 270 -9.45 15.96 25.14
CA CYS A 270 -9.85 15.43 23.84
C CYS A 270 -10.01 16.53 22.77
N LEU A 271 -9.44 16.27 21.58
CA LEU A 271 -9.36 17.23 20.46
C LEU A 271 -10.59 17.21 19.51
N VAL A 272 -11.69 16.54 19.87
CA VAL A 272 -12.87 16.41 18.99
C VAL A 272 -13.44 17.79 18.63
N GLU A 273 -13.35 18.76 19.54
CA GLU A 273 -13.84 20.12 19.31
C GLU A 273 -12.95 20.95 18.39
N LEU A 274 -11.69 20.54 18.22
CA LEU A 274 -10.72 21.19 17.35
C LEU A 274 -10.66 20.57 15.96
N GLY A 275 -11.49 19.56 15.67
CA GLY A 275 -11.57 18.92 14.35
C GLY A 275 -11.23 17.44 14.29
N CYS A 276 -11.03 16.75 15.42
CA CYS A 276 -10.64 15.35 15.39
C CYS A 276 -11.76 14.40 14.93
N TRP A 277 -11.57 13.76 13.76
CA TRP A 277 -12.46 12.74 13.20
C TRP A 277 -12.21 11.31 13.72
N GLY A 278 -11.35 11.15 14.74
CA GLY A 278 -10.96 9.85 15.27
C GLY A 278 -12.12 8.88 15.60
N PRO A 279 -13.30 9.34 16.05
CA PRO A 279 -14.45 8.47 16.32
C PRO A 279 -14.98 7.67 15.11
N VAL A 280 -14.76 8.12 13.88
CA VAL A 280 -15.30 7.48 12.66
C VAL A 280 -14.22 7.01 11.67
N VAL A 281 -12.95 7.30 11.98
CA VAL A 281 -11.81 6.96 11.11
C VAL A 281 -11.22 5.63 11.54
N GLN A 282 -11.10 4.69 10.59
CA GLN A 282 -10.46 3.39 10.80
C GLN A 282 -8.95 3.48 10.53
N CYS A 283 -8.16 3.42 11.60
CA CYS A 283 -6.70 3.45 11.54
C CYS A 283 -6.12 3.03 12.90
N ASN A 284 -5.09 2.20 12.88
CA ASN A 284 -4.42 1.69 14.08
C ASN A 284 -3.36 2.65 14.68
N ILE A 285 -3.13 3.84 14.11
CA ILE A 285 -2.01 4.73 14.49
C ILE A 285 -1.98 5.10 15.98
N ALA A 286 -3.16 5.22 16.63
CA ALA A 286 -3.23 5.55 18.05
C ALA A 286 -2.64 4.45 18.95
N ARG A 287 -2.76 3.19 18.56
CA ARG A 287 -2.19 2.04 19.28
C ARG A 287 -0.79 1.68 18.80
N ARG A 288 -0.56 1.81 17.49
CA ARG A 288 0.66 1.37 16.82
C ARG A 288 1.79 2.38 16.88
N GLY A 289 1.47 3.68 16.99
CA GLY A 289 2.42 4.77 16.75
C GLY A 289 2.71 4.98 15.27
N SER A 290 3.40 6.06 14.94
CA SER A 290 3.76 6.39 13.55
C SER A 290 5.04 5.68 13.09
N LEU A 291 6.07 5.64 13.94
CA LEU A 291 7.36 5.03 13.65
C LEU A 291 7.90 4.30 14.88
N GLY A 292 7.97 2.97 14.84
CA GLY A 292 8.51 2.16 15.93
C GLY A 292 7.83 2.41 17.28
N HIS A 293 6.49 2.48 17.30
CA HIS A 293 5.66 2.82 18.47
C HIS A 293 5.83 4.26 18.99
N ASN A 294 6.53 5.13 18.27
CA ASN A 294 6.68 6.54 18.61
C ASN A 294 5.80 7.44 17.74
N GLY A 295 5.40 8.57 18.32
CA GLY A 295 4.59 9.57 17.64
C GLY A 295 3.20 9.05 17.27
N GLY A 296 2.58 9.69 16.30
CA GLY A 296 1.21 9.44 15.89
C GLY A 296 0.54 10.78 15.62
N CYS A 297 -0.76 10.86 15.88
CA CYS A 297 -1.50 12.08 15.65
C CYS A 297 -2.13 12.56 16.98
N MET A 298 -3.20 11.92 17.46
CA MET A 298 -3.99 12.41 18.61
C MET A 298 -3.20 12.32 19.90
N ASN A 299 -2.46 11.23 20.01
CA ASN A 299 -1.57 10.95 21.14
C ASN A 299 -0.45 12.00 21.27
N VAL A 300 -0.17 12.79 20.23
CA VAL A 300 0.81 13.89 20.25
C VAL A 300 0.19 15.26 19.97
N GLY A 301 -1.12 15.42 20.11
CA GLY A 301 -1.80 16.73 20.01
C GLY A 301 -2.28 17.13 18.62
N GLY A 302 -2.11 16.29 17.60
CA GLY A 302 -2.67 16.51 16.26
C GLY A 302 -4.09 15.95 16.14
N ILE A 303 -4.98 16.65 15.43
CA ILE A 303 -6.32 16.13 15.12
C ILE A 303 -6.28 15.01 14.07
N CYS A 304 -7.32 14.19 14.04
CA CYS A 304 -7.44 13.12 13.06
C CYS A 304 -8.15 13.70 11.87
N ILE A 305 -7.48 13.68 10.72
CA ILE A 305 -8.00 14.25 9.48
C ILE A 305 -8.62 13.19 8.56
N GLY A 306 -8.71 11.93 9.01
CA GLY A 306 -9.30 10.86 8.22
C GLY A 306 -8.46 10.35 7.06
N CYS A 307 -7.13 10.48 7.13
CA CYS A 307 -6.23 10.22 6.01
C CYS A 307 -6.23 8.78 5.47
N THR A 308 -6.85 7.81 6.16
CA THR A 308 -6.99 6.40 5.71
C THR A 308 -8.34 6.08 5.08
N MET A 309 -9.30 7.02 5.11
CA MET A 309 -10.69 6.77 4.73
C MET A 309 -10.96 7.14 3.27
N PRO A 310 -11.88 6.42 2.60
CA PRO A 310 -12.52 6.95 1.39
C PRO A 310 -13.14 8.32 1.66
N GLY A 311 -13.03 9.23 0.71
CA GLY A 311 -13.50 10.61 0.84
C GLY A 311 -12.48 11.58 1.46
N PHE A 312 -11.31 11.11 1.91
CA PHE A 312 -10.20 12.01 2.22
C PHE A 312 -9.62 12.63 0.93
N PRO A 313 -9.44 13.96 0.86
CA PRO A 313 -9.57 14.93 1.95
C PRO A 313 -10.96 15.58 2.11
N ASP A 314 -11.77 15.62 1.05
CA ASP A 314 -12.93 16.52 0.95
C ASP A 314 -14.01 16.29 2.00
N ALA A 315 -14.32 15.02 2.33
CA ALA A 315 -15.34 14.68 3.32
C ALA A 315 -14.96 15.08 4.75
N PHE A 316 -13.67 15.35 4.98
CA PHE A 316 -13.10 15.67 6.29
C PHE A 316 -12.71 17.15 6.40
N ALA A 317 -12.76 17.89 5.29
CA ALA A 317 -12.49 19.31 5.24
C ALA A 317 -13.74 20.16 5.60
N PRO A 318 -13.57 21.36 6.19
CA PRO A 318 -12.32 21.94 6.68
C PRO A 318 -11.84 21.24 7.96
N PHE A 319 -10.58 20.80 7.98
CA PHE A 319 -10.06 19.89 9.03
C PHE A 319 -10.15 20.46 10.44
N TYR A 320 -9.97 21.76 10.62
CA TYR A 320 -9.96 22.41 11.93
C TYR A 320 -11.34 22.84 12.42
N LYS A 321 -12.41 22.37 11.76
CA LYS A 321 -13.78 22.52 12.22
C LYS A 321 -14.23 21.21 12.84
N ALA A 322 -14.85 21.31 14.00
CA ALA A 322 -15.36 20.14 14.70
C ALA A 322 -16.32 19.30 13.81
N PRO A 323 -16.20 17.96 13.79
CA PRO A 323 -17.05 17.11 12.96
C PRO A 323 -18.53 17.26 13.34
N PRO A 324 -19.47 17.24 12.39
CA PRO A 324 -20.90 17.36 12.68
C PRO A 324 -21.41 16.31 13.68
N GLY A 325 -20.87 15.09 13.64
CA GLY A 325 -21.23 14.01 14.58
C GLY A 325 -20.94 14.32 16.05
N LYS A 326 -20.10 15.34 16.36
CA LYS A 326 -19.82 15.72 17.75
C LYS A 326 -21.08 16.17 18.49
N PHE A 327 -22.05 16.79 17.82
CA PHE A 327 -23.18 17.43 18.50
C PHE A 327 -24.01 16.45 19.31
N ILE A 328 -24.03 15.18 18.92
CA ILE A 328 -24.75 14.12 19.63
C ILE A 328 -23.95 13.69 20.86
N SER A 329 -22.70 13.25 20.69
CA SER A 329 -21.91 12.70 21.80
C SER A 329 -21.32 13.76 22.73
N GLY A 330 -20.81 14.87 22.18
CA GLY A 330 -20.17 15.93 22.96
C GLY A 330 -21.15 16.73 23.83
N THR A 331 -22.40 16.89 23.38
CA THR A 331 -23.44 17.53 24.20
C THR A 331 -24.01 16.57 25.24
N ALA A 332 -24.12 15.28 24.91
CA ALA A 332 -24.65 14.27 25.82
C ALA A 332 -23.68 13.88 26.95
N SER A 333 -22.37 14.00 26.71
CA SER A 333 -21.32 13.72 27.71
C SER A 333 -21.03 14.90 28.65
N ARG A 334 -21.52 16.12 28.33
CA ARG A 334 -21.34 17.33 29.16
C ARG A 334 -22.39 17.44 30.26
#